data_AF-A0A8T8I292-F1
#
_entry.id   AF-A0A8T8I292-F1
#
_cell.length_a   1.000
_cell.length_b   1.000
_cell.length_c   1.000
_cell.angle_alpha   90.00
_cell.angle_beta   90.00
_cell.angle_gamma   90.00
#
_symmetry.space_group_name_H-M   'P 1'
#
loop_
_entity.id
_entity.type
_entity.pdbx_description
1 polymer ?
#
loop_
_entity_poly.entity_id
_entity_poly.type
_entity_poly.pdbx_seq_one_letter_code
_entity_poly.pdbx_strand_id
1 'polypeptide(L)'
;MGTSQDGPKNAAEPAPADAAGTAEHTTPETGATQPGAAQPGWASGTAEHDTPEVAAASPWQYPGPVASWPPPCGPERPGTPEPGPQGPLNGPPHGLPHEPHRPPHEPPAAERVVDPPAAALANASLLGIGYLMLGRRRAAALAGLVTVVLLVLLASITRSAWLEVAVLLWWVVVIAHAWRLAGGRGRTPGPRARRQRLVALAGTLPVLLAVGFLRFDAAGVERDAAQARAAGDCPAAVAAVDRLWFGHHLANAPLTARGDDTVRACTRLDTAADQLRTGLTGDTQALDNGFTGLTTALAELPGYDAVVERVLDGFLAGLPTKDACDTRDITAWLRERGNQGNALDRVTEVVPRVAPEAIVQCADSHMTSTSFVRARELYQELLDEHPDHELAPRAGEGVQKATWAIELGTVRSLLSSPSPDRPEYCDKPSPYSAAAPYGAQSPNRAWVAGRNEHTNRLPGDWVVDDVANAAVVICAGAVAHGSVAQTCTYLYSGVLSGEKDVSFHRIAIPVRVYEVKTGRLITSTTLEVNGESCPSVVNYTTYNRLDTGPAADMYVTASDADVHAAFNPLINPCPAARRPGRPRPGRRRAGLGRWGCR
;
A
#
# COMPACT_ATOMS: atom_id res chain seq x y z
N MET A 1 -38.52 -63.58 -36.92
CA MET A 1 -39.29 -62.41 -36.41
C MET A 1 -38.35 -61.21 -36.48
N GLY A 2 -38.46 -60.17 -37.30
CA GLY A 2 -39.33 -59.78 -38.40
C GLY A 2 -38.86 -58.38 -38.86
N THR A 3 -38.62 -58.21 -40.18
CA THR A 3 -38.65 -56.99 -41.04
C THR A 3 -37.81 -55.77 -40.64
N SER A 4 -36.78 -55.30 -41.38
CA SER A 4 -36.68 -54.85 -42.78
C SER A 4 -37.53 -53.61 -43.13
N GLN A 5 -36.90 -52.47 -43.46
CA GLN A 5 -37.26 -51.62 -44.60
C GLN A 5 -36.21 -50.54 -44.94
N ASP A 6 -36.06 -50.34 -46.25
CA ASP A 6 -35.12 -49.52 -47.03
C ASP A 6 -35.34 -47.98 -46.96
N GLY A 7 -34.35 -47.24 -47.51
CA GLY A 7 -34.31 -45.77 -47.70
C GLY A 7 -35.31 -45.20 -48.75
N PRO A 8 -35.13 -43.98 -49.34
CA PRO A 8 -33.89 -43.54 -50.01
C PRO A 8 -33.55 -42.02 -50.04
N LYS A 9 -32.38 -41.74 -50.65
CA LYS A 9 -31.83 -40.55 -51.34
C LYS A 9 -32.71 -39.30 -51.55
N ASN A 10 -32.09 -38.10 -51.41
CA ASN A 10 -31.95 -37.12 -52.52
C ASN A 10 -30.91 -36.02 -52.23
N ALA A 11 -30.23 -35.60 -53.30
CA ALA A 11 -29.22 -34.56 -53.39
C ALA A 11 -29.84 -33.17 -53.60
N ALA A 12 -29.12 -32.10 -53.24
CA ALA A 12 -28.92 -30.89 -54.06
C ALA A 12 -28.12 -29.82 -53.30
N GLU A 13 -26.98 -29.43 -53.87
CA GLU A 13 -26.38 -28.10 -53.79
C GLU A 13 -27.26 -27.09 -54.57
N PRO A 14 -27.25 -25.78 -54.28
CA PRO A 14 -26.19 -24.92 -54.82
C PRO A 14 -25.73 -23.78 -53.88
N ALA A 15 -24.56 -23.23 -54.21
CA ALA A 15 -23.94 -22.01 -53.69
C ALA A 15 -24.52 -20.72 -54.36
N PRO A 16 -23.82 -19.56 -54.39
CA PRO A 16 -23.86 -18.47 -53.42
C PRO A 16 -24.19 -17.09 -54.06
N ALA A 17 -24.46 -16.06 -53.24
CA ALA A 17 -24.47 -14.61 -53.57
C ALA A 17 -25.03 -13.86 -52.35
N ASP A 18 -24.69 -12.63 -51.97
CA ASP A 18 -23.74 -11.63 -52.41
C ASP A 18 -23.61 -10.66 -51.23
N ALA A 19 -22.41 -10.13 -51.04
CA ALA A 19 -22.14 -9.00 -50.16
C ALA A 19 -22.23 -7.71 -50.98
N ALA A 20 -23.06 -6.75 -50.58
CA ALA A 20 -22.93 -5.35 -50.96
C ALA A 20 -23.82 -4.44 -50.08
N GLY A 21 -23.20 -3.39 -49.51
CA GLY A 21 -23.74 -2.05 -49.25
C GLY A 21 -25.04 -1.91 -48.45
N THR A 22 -25.19 -0.96 -47.53
CA THR A 22 -24.89 0.46 -47.73
C THR A 22 -25.07 1.17 -46.39
N ALA A 23 -24.32 2.24 -46.23
CA ALA A 23 -24.35 3.16 -45.10
C ALA A 23 -25.63 4.04 -45.05
N GLU A 24 -25.70 4.78 -43.94
CA GLU A 24 -26.47 6.00 -43.67
C GLU A 24 -27.96 5.88 -43.33
N HIS A 25 -28.30 6.07 -42.05
CA HIS A 25 -29.19 7.19 -41.69
C HIS A 25 -29.04 7.63 -40.22
N THR A 26 -28.74 8.92 -40.11
CA THR A 26 -29.04 9.91 -39.07
C THR A 26 -30.01 9.55 -37.93
N THR A 27 -29.56 9.88 -36.71
CA THR A 27 -30.24 10.27 -35.45
C THR A 27 -31.55 11.06 -35.57
N PRO A 28 -32.31 11.36 -34.47
CA PRO A 28 -32.19 10.95 -33.06
C PRO A 28 -33.52 10.48 -32.42
N GLU A 29 -33.47 9.74 -31.31
CA GLU A 29 -34.57 9.76 -30.34
C GLU A 29 -34.07 9.71 -28.90
N THR A 30 -34.49 10.72 -28.17
CA THR A 30 -34.43 10.91 -26.72
C THR A 30 -35.08 9.73 -25.98
N GLY A 31 -34.37 9.17 -25.01
CA GLY A 31 -34.93 8.18 -24.10
C GLY A 31 -34.09 8.07 -22.83
N ALA A 32 -34.49 8.81 -21.81
CA ALA A 32 -33.97 8.67 -20.45
C ALA A 32 -34.31 7.27 -19.91
N THR A 33 -33.31 6.55 -19.38
CA THR A 33 -33.57 5.48 -18.40
C THR A 33 -32.33 5.27 -17.53
N GLN A 34 -32.49 5.48 -16.22
CA GLN A 34 -31.58 4.97 -15.19
C GLN A 34 -31.52 3.44 -15.23
N PRO A 35 -30.38 2.86 -14.85
CA PRO A 35 -30.42 1.76 -13.88
C PRO A 35 -29.42 2.06 -12.76
N GLY A 36 -29.73 1.85 -11.48
CA GLY A 36 -30.32 0.61 -10.95
C GLY A 36 -29.20 -0.08 -10.18
N ALA A 37 -29.05 0.31 -8.90
CA ALA A 37 -28.13 -0.32 -7.97
C ALA A 37 -28.56 -1.78 -7.72
N ALA A 38 -27.62 -2.71 -7.89
CA ALA A 38 -27.78 -4.11 -7.52
C ALA A 38 -26.65 -4.49 -6.57
N GLN A 39 -27.02 -4.77 -5.33
CA GLN A 39 -26.21 -5.54 -4.38
C GLN A 39 -26.28 -7.03 -4.73
N PRO A 40 -25.21 -7.79 -4.51
CA PRO A 40 -25.28 -9.17 -4.04
C PRO A 40 -24.79 -9.20 -2.56
N GLY A 41 -25.47 -9.82 -1.60
CA GLY A 41 -26.16 -11.11 -1.69
C GLY A 41 -25.21 -12.16 -1.11
N TRP A 42 -25.12 -12.20 0.22
CA TRP A 42 -24.33 -13.19 0.98
C TRP A 42 -24.94 -14.58 0.82
N ALA A 43 -24.12 -15.56 0.45
CA ALA A 43 -24.48 -16.97 0.53
C ALA A 43 -23.32 -17.75 1.17
N SER A 44 -23.57 -18.18 2.41
CA SER A 44 -22.76 -19.08 3.21
C SER A 44 -22.86 -20.49 2.65
N GLY A 45 -21.73 -21.11 2.33
CA GLY A 45 -21.64 -22.51 1.93
C GLY A 45 -20.51 -23.20 2.66
N THR A 46 -20.87 -24.00 3.67
CA THR A 46 -20.01 -24.93 4.40
C THR A 46 -19.56 -26.08 3.50
N ALA A 47 -18.25 -26.34 3.44
CA ALA A 47 -17.71 -27.61 2.96
C ALA A 47 -16.45 -27.98 3.76
N GLU A 48 -16.70 -28.87 4.71
CA GLU A 48 -15.82 -29.81 5.38
C GLU A 48 -15.03 -30.64 4.37
N HIS A 49 -13.69 -30.71 4.50
CA HIS A 49 -12.90 -31.85 4.04
C HIS A 49 -11.52 -31.93 4.70
N ASP A 50 -11.17 -33.17 5.01
CA ASP A 50 -10.05 -33.66 5.78
C ASP A 50 -8.67 -33.30 5.22
N THR A 51 -7.72 -33.09 6.13
CA THR A 51 -6.28 -33.03 5.85
C THR A 51 -5.63 -34.34 6.28
N PRO A 52 -4.79 -34.98 5.42
CA PRO A 52 -3.85 -35.96 5.90
C PRO A 52 -2.49 -35.31 6.20
N GLU A 53 -2.06 -35.61 7.41
CA GLU A 53 -0.73 -35.64 7.98
C GLU A 53 0.37 -36.10 7.00
N VAL A 54 1.38 -35.25 6.77
CA VAL A 54 2.76 -35.69 6.49
C VAL A 54 3.75 -34.78 7.21
N ALA A 55 4.47 -35.41 8.14
CA ALA A 55 5.60 -34.88 8.86
C ALA A 55 6.86 -34.79 7.98
N ALA A 56 7.59 -33.68 8.08
CA ALA A 56 9.05 -33.65 7.93
C ALA A 56 9.61 -32.45 8.71
N ALA A 57 10.19 -32.74 9.87
CA ALA A 57 10.86 -31.80 10.75
C ALA A 57 12.33 -31.63 10.38
N SER A 58 12.88 -30.42 10.52
CA SER A 58 14.28 -30.17 10.93
C SER A 58 14.53 -28.67 11.22
N PRO A 59 15.56 -28.32 12.03
CA PRO A 59 15.30 -27.56 13.25
C PRO A 59 16.05 -26.23 13.33
N TRP A 60 15.38 -25.19 13.86
CA TRP A 60 16.02 -24.12 14.61
C TRP A 60 15.18 -23.83 15.85
N GLN A 61 15.61 -24.38 16.98
CA GLN A 61 15.12 -24.06 18.31
C GLN A 61 16.17 -23.18 19.00
N TYR A 62 15.77 -22.00 19.45
CA TYR A 62 16.30 -21.36 20.66
C TYR A 62 15.15 -20.67 21.42
N PRO A 63 15.21 -20.61 22.76
CA PRO A 63 14.05 -20.48 23.63
C PRO A 63 13.73 -19.03 23.99
N GLY A 64 12.44 -18.76 24.21
CA GLY A 64 12.00 -17.59 24.96
C GLY A 64 12.34 -17.71 26.45
N PRO A 65 12.23 -16.59 27.18
CA PRO A 65 11.26 -16.63 28.27
C PRO A 65 10.27 -15.47 28.23
N VAL A 66 9.08 -15.83 28.68
CA VAL A 66 7.89 -15.02 28.93
C VAL A 66 8.18 -14.04 30.07
N ALA A 67 7.91 -12.75 29.84
CA ALA A 67 7.81 -11.75 30.90
C ALA A 67 6.52 -10.95 30.71
N SER A 68 5.45 -11.48 31.32
CA SER A 68 4.20 -10.80 31.59
C SER A 68 4.42 -9.66 32.58
N TRP A 69 4.08 -8.43 32.21
CA TRP A 69 3.94 -7.31 33.13
C TRP A 69 2.46 -7.13 33.51
N PRO A 70 2.11 -7.07 34.81
CA PRO A 70 0.75 -6.80 35.27
C PRO A 70 0.44 -5.29 35.31
N PRO A 71 -0.84 -4.89 35.33
CA PRO A 71 -1.25 -3.49 35.46
C PRO A 71 -1.15 -3.02 36.93
N PRO A 72 -0.91 -1.73 37.20
CA PRO A 72 -1.13 -1.18 38.53
C PRO A 72 -2.61 -0.80 38.71
N CYS A 73 -3.34 -1.62 39.46
CA CYS A 73 -4.45 -1.15 40.29
C CYS A 73 -3.90 -0.71 41.65
N GLY A 74 -4.25 0.49 42.08
CA GLY A 74 -3.97 1.02 43.42
C GLY A 74 -5.11 1.92 43.89
N PRO A 75 -5.73 1.66 45.06
CA PRO A 75 -6.96 2.30 45.51
C PRO A 75 -6.74 3.49 46.47
N GLU A 76 -7.83 4.25 46.64
CA GLU A 76 -8.27 4.93 47.88
C GLU A 76 -7.29 5.84 48.64
N ARG A 77 -7.63 7.14 48.69
CA ARG A 77 -7.83 7.87 49.95
C ARG A 77 -8.62 9.17 49.73
N PRO A 78 -9.85 9.27 50.26
CA PRO A 78 -10.54 10.54 50.46
C PRO A 78 -10.18 11.09 51.85
N GLY A 79 -9.66 12.32 51.88
CA GLY A 79 -9.35 13.04 53.11
C GLY A 79 -10.17 14.32 53.20
N THR A 80 -11.40 14.20 53.67
CA THR A 80 -12.16 15.30 54.29
C THR A 80 -12.03 15.18 55.80
N PRO A 81 -11.88 16.30 56.50
CA PRO A 81 -12.80 16.61 57.60
C PRO A 81 -13.20 18.10 57.50
N GLU A 82 -14.34 18.62 57.94
CA GLU A 82 -15.45 18.16 58.76
C GLU A 82 -16.54 19.26 58.63
N PRO A 83 -17.84 18.93 58.69
CA PRO A 83 -18.92 19.89 58.79
C PRO A 83 -19.36 20.07 60.26
N GLY A 84 -19.42 21.32 60.74
CA GLY A 84 -19.98 21.68 62.05
C GLY A 84 -21.45 22.16 61.93
N PRO A 85 -22.40 21.61 62.71
CA PRO A 85 -23.83 21.86 62.56
C PRO A 85 -24.40 22.96 63.50
N GLN A 86 -25.68 23.25 63.28
CA GLN A 86 -26.49 24.29 63.91
C GLN A 86 -26.93 23.99 65.37
N GLY A 87 -27.18 25.08 66.12
CA GLY A 87 -28.20 25.20 67.19
C GLY A 87 -27.67 25.32 68.63
N PRO A 88 -28.50 25.66 69.66
CA PRO A 88 -29.69 26.53 69.72
C PRO A 88 -29.69 27.51 70.95
N LEU A 89 -30.83 28.19 71.13
CA LEU A 89 -31.31 29.06 72.22
C LEU A 89 -30.99 28.64 73.69
N ASN A 90 -30.70 29.62 74.57
CA ASN A 90 -31.41 29.96 75.84
C ASN A 90 -30.56 30.85 76.81
N GLY A 91 -31.20 31.86 77.44
CA GLY A 91 -30.61 32.84 78.41
C GLY A 91 -30.75 32.44 79.90
N PRO A 92 -31.09 33.38 80.83
CA PRO A 92 -30.36 34.49 81.49
C PRO A 92 -30.06 34.15 83.01
N PRO A 93 -29.95 35.03 84.07
CA PRO A 93 -29.94 36.51 84.25
C PRO A 93 -28.95 37.13 85.33
N HIS A 94 -29.02 38.48 85.47
CA HIS A 94 -28.66 39.40 86.60
C HIS A 94 -27.20 39.95 86.74
N GLY A 95 -26.94 41.26 86.97
CA GLY A 95 -27.80 42.42 87.18
C GLY A 95 -27.09 43.80 87.36
N LEU A 96 -27.91 44.87 87.19
CA LEU A 96 -27.90 46.23 87.81
C LEU A 96 -26.69 47.21 87.57
N PRO A 97 -26.80 48.53 87.88
CA PRO A 97 -27.32 49.57 86.96
C PRO A 97 -26.43 50.83 86.90
N HIS A 98 -26.16 51.45 85.74
CA HIS A 98 -25.54 52.79 85.72
C HIS A 98 -26.16 53.74 84.68
N GLU A 99 -26.14 55.00 85.10
CA GLU A 99 -26.88 56.19 84.66
C GLU A 99 -26.73 56.64 83.21
N PRO A 100 -27.66 57.49 82.73
CA PRO A 100 -27.70 57.96 81.35
C PRO A 100 -26.68 59.08 81.11
N HIS A 101 -25.74 58.85 80.19
CA HIS A 101 -24.95 59.91 79.58
C HIS A 101 -25.34 60.12 78.12
N ARG A 102 -25.89 61.30 77.89
CA ARG A 102 -26.33 61.87 76.61
C ARG A 102 -25.09 62.41 75.89
N PRO A 103 -24.62 61.84 74.76
CA PRO A 103 -23.63 62.50 73.95
C PRO A 103 -24.26 63.55 73.02
N PRO A 104 -23.47 64.54 72.56
CA PRO A 104 -23.95 65.81 72.04
C PRO A 104 -24.43 65.72 70.58
N HIS A 105 -25.28 66.67 70.18
CA HIS A 105 -25.73 66.89 68.82
C HIS A 105 -24.60 66.78 67.79
N GLU A 106 -24.76 65.85 66.84
CA GLU A 106 -23.93 65.69 65.65
C GLU A 106 -24.10 66.93 64.76
N PRO A 107 -23.01 67.65 64.40
CA PRO A 107 -23.10 68.79 63.50
C PRO A 107 -23.52 68.32 62.10
N PRO A 108 -24.29 69.13 61.33
CA PRO A 108 -24.72 68.77 59.98
C PRO A 108 -23.51 68.38 59.13
N ALA A 109 -23.61 67.21 58.49
CA ALA A 109 -22.53 66.60 57.71
C ALA A 109 -21.93 67.62 56.73
N ALA A 110 -20.70 68.05 57.03
CA ALA A 110 -19.94 68.95 56.17
C ALA A 110 -19.89 68.34 54.76
N GLU A 111 -20.43 69.07 53.79
CA GLU A 111 -20.46 68.68 52.38
C GLU A 111 -19.02 68.34 51.95
N ARG A 112 -18.77 67.06 51.64
CA ARG A 112 -17.42 66.57 51.32
C ARG A 112 -16.99 67.15 49.98
N VAL A 113 -16.16 68.19 50.02
CA VAL A 113 -15.56 68.78 48.81
C VAL A 113 -14.52 67.80 48.25
N VAL A 114 -14.78 67.28 47.05
CA VAL A 114 -13.90 66.35 46.30
C VAL A 114 -13.24 67.09 45.14
N ASP A 115 -11.93 66.90 44.98
CA ASP A 115 -11.14 67.50 43.89
C ASP A 115 -11.51 66.88 42.52
N PRO A 116 -11.99 67.66 41.54
CA PRO A 116 -12.43 67.14 40.25
C PRO A 116 -11.42 66.31 39.44
N PRO A 117 -10.14 66.72 39.30
CA PRO A 117 -9.12 65.88 38.66
C PRO A 117 -8.83 64.58 39.43
N ALA A 118 -8.96 64.56 40.76
CA ALA A 118 -8.78 63.32 41.53
C ALA A 118 -9.91 62.32 41.26
N ALA A 119 -11.16 62.78 41.18
CA ALA A 119 -12.29 61.92 40.83
C ALA A 119 -12.21 61.40 39.38
N ALA A 120 -11.78 62.26 38.44
CA ALA A 120 -11.54 61.89 37.04
C ALA A 120 -10.42 60.85 36.91
N LEU A 121 -9.27 61.10 37.55
CA LEU A 121 -8.15 60.17 37.59
C LEU A 121 -8.59 58.85 38.21
N ALA A 122 -9.22 58.84 39.38
CA ALA A 122 -9.66 57.61 40.03
C ALA A 122 -10.59 56.75 39.14
N ASN A 123 -11.48 57.37 38.37
CA ASN A 123 -12.33 56.65 37.41
C ASN A 123 -11.60 56.19 36.14
N ALA A 124 -10.40 56.67 35.85
CA ALA A 124 -9.57 56.14 34.76
C ALA A 124 -9.14 54.69 35.00
N SER A 125 -9.27 54.17 36.23
CA SER A 125 -9.12 52.74 36.54
C SER A 125 -10.28 51.87 36.06
N LEU A 126 -11.40 52.47 35.60
CA LEU A 126 -12.68 51.81 35.29
C LEU A 126 -13.38 51.10 36.46
N LEU A 127 -12.78 51.05 37.65
CA LEU A 127 -13.33 50.41 38.85
C LEU A 127 -14.41 51.26 39.55
N GLY A 128 -14.78 52.42 39.01
CA GLY A 128 -15.76 53.33 39.60
C GLY A 128 -15.31 54.03 40.89
N ILE A 129 -14.02 54.03 41.20
CA ILE A 129 -13.44 54.59 42.44
C ILE A 129 -13.76 56.09 42.59
N GLY A 130 -13.76 56.85 41.49
CA GLY A 130 -14.14 58.26 41.48
C GLY A 130 -15.60 58.49 41.90
N TYR A 131 -16.53 57.59 41.55
CA TYR A 131 -17.91 57.65 42.04
C TYR A 131 -18.03 57.32 43.52
N LEU A 132 -17.21 56.39 44.02
CA LEU A 132 -17.13 56.08 45.46
C LEU A 132 -16.58 57.26 46.26
N MET A 133 -15.56 57.96 45.74
CA MET A 133 -15.02 59.19 46.35
C MET A 133 -16.08 60.30 46.43
N LEU A 134 -16.98 60.38 45.44
CA LEU A 134 -18.13 61.28 45.41
C LEU A 134 -19.32 60.80 46.27
N GLY A 135 -19.20 59.66 46.98
CA GLY A 135 -20.26 59.08 47.80
C GLY A 135 -21.41 58.42 47.02
N ARG A 136 -21.30 58.29 45.69
CA ARG A 136 -22.36 57.81 44.80
C ARG A 136 -22.24 56.31 44.52
N ARG A 137 -22.57 55.48 45.51
CA ARG A 137 -22.44 54.01 45.45
C ARG A 137 -23.20 53.36 44.28
N ARG A 138 -24.43 53.84 43.97
CA ARG A 138 -25.23 53.31 42.84
C ARG A 138 -24.58 53.55 41.48
N ALA A 139 -23.98 54.72 41.28
CA ALA A 139 -23.27 55.04 40.04
C ALA A 139 -21.98 54.22 39.90
N ALA A 140 -21.27 53.98 41.01
CA ALA A 140 -20.11 53.09 41.03
C ALA A 140 -20.49 51.66 40.64
N ALA A 141 -21.57 51.11 41.22
CA ALA A 141 -22.05 49.77 40.90
C ALA A 141 -22.48 49.62 39.43
N LEU A 142 -23.24 50.59 38.90
CA LEU A 142 -23.66 50.59 37.50
C LEU A 142 -22.46 50.69 36.55
N ALA A 143 -21.52 51.61 36.83
CA ALA A 143 -20.34 51.78 35.99
C ALA A 143 -19.42 50.55 36.04
N GLY A 144 -19.28 49.94 37.21
CA GLY A 144 -18.56 48.67 37.39
C GLY A 144 -19.23 47.54 36.60
N LEU A 145 -20.55 47.40 36.70
CA LEU A 145 -21.30 46.38 35.96
C LEU A 145 -21.17 46.55 34.44
N VAL A 146 -21.32 47.77 33.92
CA VAL A 146 -21.13 48.05 32.48
C VAL A 146 -19.70 47.74 32.04
N THR A 147 -18.71 48.09 32.86
CA THR A 147 -17.30 47.79 32.59
C THR A 147 -17.07 46.27 32.56
N VAL A 148 -17.59 45.53 33.54
CA VAL A 148 -17.47 44.06 33.59
C VAL A 148 -18.13 43.44 32.38
N VAL A 149 -19.33 43.87 32.00
CA VAL A 149 -20.03 43.37 30.81
C VAL A 149 -19.21 43.65 29.55
N LEU A 150 -18.67 44.86 29.38
CA LEU A 150 -17.83 45.19 28.22
C LEU A 150 -16.54 44.36 28.17
N LEU A 151 -15.88 44.14 29.31
CA LEU A 151 -14.69 43.29 29.39
C LEU A 151 -14.99 41.82 29.12
N VAL A 152 -16.11 41.31 29.64
CA VAL A 152 -16.58 39.94 29.34
C VAL A 152 -16.87 39.81 27.85
N LEU A 153 -17.61 40.75 27.24
CA LEU A 153 -17.91 40.73 25.81
C LEU A 153 -16.64 40.77 24.95
N LEU A 154 -15.67 41.61 25.32
CA LEU A 154 -14.36 41.72 24.66
C LEU A 154 -13.57 40.39 24.76
N ALA A 155 -13.64 39.70 25.90
CA ALA A 155 -12.95 38.44 26.13
C ALA A 155 -13.61 37.23 25.46
N SER A 156 -14.94 37.25 25.25
CA SER A 156 -15.71 36.03 24.96
C SER A 156 -16.41 35.97 23.60
N ILE A 157 -17.09 37.02 23.13
CA ILE A 157 -18.12 36.85 22.08
C ILE A 157 -17.78 37.56 20.76
N THR A 158 -17.11 38.71 20.78
CA THR A 158 -16.76 39.43 19.53
C THR A 158 -15.42 40.17 19.68
N ARG A 159 -14.32 39.55 19.25
CA ARG A 159 -12.97 40.15 19.23
C ARG A 159 -12.83 41.18 18.09
N SER A 160 -13.70 42.19 18.09
CA SER A 160 -13.79 43.21 17.02
C SER A 160 -13.13 44.53 17.45
N ALA A 161 -12.49 45.21 16.51
CA ALA A 161 -11.91 46.56 16.73
C ALA A 161 -12.98 47.56 17.24
N TRP A 162 -14.24 47.35 16.90
CA TRP A 162 -15.37 48.17 17.39
C TRP A 162 -15.57 48.07 18.90
N LEU A 163 -15.35 46.90 19.50
CA LEU A 163 -15.45 46.75 20.96
C LEU A 163 -14.28 47.41 21.69
N GLU A 164 -13.09 47.43 21.10
CA GLU A 164 -11.98 48.22 21.63
C GLU A 164 -12.32 49.71 21.62
N VAL A 165 -12.88 50.21 20.51
CA VAL A 165 -13.38 51.59 20.41
C VAL A 165 -14.48 51.86 21.42
N ALA A 166 -15.43 50.93 21.62
CA ALA A 166 -16.50 51.07 22.60
C ALA A 166 -15.96 51.14 24.04
N VAL A 167 -14.97 50.32 24.39
CA VAL A 167 -14.30 50.36 25.70
C VAL A 167 -13.54 51.67 25.89
N LEU A 168 -12.84 52.15 24.86
CA LEU A 168 -12.14 53.44 24.90
C LEU A 168 -13.12 54.62 25.05
N LEU A 169 -14.22 54.61 24.29
CA LEU A 169 -15.27 55.61 24.39
C LEU A 169 -15.93 55.58 25.77
N TRP A 170 -16.27 54.38 26.27
CA TRP A 170 -16.79 54.21 27.62
C TRP A 170 -15.80 54.78 28.65
N TRP A 171 -14.52 54.44 28.56
CA TRP A 171 -13.45 54.95 29.43
C TRP A 171 -13.42 56.49 29.45
N VAL A 172 -13.43 57.14 28.29
CA VAL A 172 -13.49 58.60 28.18
C VAL A 172 -14.77 59.15 28.82
N VAL A 173 -15.93 58.51 28.59
CA VAL A 173 -17.22 58.89 29.18
C VAL A 173 -17.18 58.81 30.70
N VAL A 174 -16.64 57.74 31.30
CA VAL A 174 -16.60 57.59 32.77
C VAL A 174 -15.69 58.62 33.42
N ILE A 175 -14.58 58.99 32.77
CA ILE A 175 -13.66 60.04 33.22
C ILE A 175 -14.32 61.42 33.13
N ALA A 176 -14.88 61.75 31.96
CA ALA A 176 -15.53 63.04 31.71
C ALA A 176 -16.75 63.25 32.62
N HIS A 177 -17.53 62.20 32.86
CA HIS A 177 -18.70 62.25 33.73
C HIS A 177 -18.30 62.45 35.20
N ALA A 178 -17.26 61.77 35.68
CA ALA A 178 -16.74 61.96 37.03
C ALA A 178 -16.21 63.38 37.27
N TRP A 179 -15.48 63.93 36.28
CA TRP A 179 -15.00 65.30 36.31
C TRP A 179 -16.17 66.30 36.40
N ARG A 180 -17.19 66.13 35.56
CA ARG A 180 -18.38 66.99 35.56
C ARG A 180 -19.11 66.93 36.90
N LEU A 181 -19.29 65.74 37.47
CA LEU A 181 -19.98 65.55 38.75
C LEU A 181 -19.24 66.13 39.95
N ALA A 182 -17.92 66.20 39.91
CA ALA A 182 -17.12 66.82 40.97
C ALA A 182 -17.15 68.37 40.95
N GLY A 183 -17.78 68.98 39.94
CA GLY A 183 -18.02 70.43 39.87
C GLY A 183 -17.12 71.21 38.90
N GLY A 184 -16.36 70.55 38.02
CA GLY A 184 -15.67 71.20 36.90
C GLY A 184 -14.59 72.25 37.29
N ARG A 185 -14.22 73.13 36.34
CA ARG A 185 -13.10 74.09 36.42
C ARG A 185 -13.25 75.21 37.49
N GLY A 186 -14.32 75.24 38.26
CA GLY A 186 -14.71 76.42 39.07
C GLY A 186 -14.30 76.45 40.55
N ARG A 187 -13.50 75.49 41.05
CA ARG A 187 -13.18 75.40 42.49
C ARG A 187 -11.67 75.43 42.75
N THR A 188 -11.24 76.35 43.61
CA THR A 188 -9.85 76.47 44.07
C THR A 188 -9.48 75.27 44.96
N PRO A 189 -8.32 74.61 44.72
CA PRO A 189 -7.95 73.39 45.43
C PRO A 189 -7.66 73.67 46.90
N GLY A 190 -8.44 73.04 47.80
CA GLY A 190 -8.15 73.05 49.23
C GLY A 190 -7.00 72.11 49.61
N PRO A 191 -6.42 72.22 50.82
CA PRO A 191 -5.25 71.43 51.26
C PRO A 191 -5.45 69.90 51.25
N ARG A 192 -6.70 69.42 51.19
CA ARG A 192 -7.03 67.99 51.06
C ARG A 192 -6.91 67.43 49.64
N ALA A 193 -6.77 68.29 48.62
CA ALA A 193 -6.66 67.90 47.21
C ALA A 193 -5.42 67.04 46.92
N ARG A 194 -4.28 67.35 47.57
CA ARG A 194 -3.03 66.57 47.38
C ARG A 194 -3.17 65.11 47.80
N ARG A 195 -3.86 64.87 48.94
CA ARG A 195 -4.12 63.51 49.44
C ARG A 195 -5.10 62.76 48.53
N GLN A 196 -6.12 63.43 48.00
CA GLN A 196 -7.09 62.84 47.07
C GLN A 196 -6.44 62.47 45.73
N ARG A 197 -5.54 63.31 45.19
CA ARG A 197 -4.77 63.00 43.97
C ARG A 197 -3.82 61.82 44.16
N LEU A 198 -3.16 61.72 45.31
CA LEU A 198 -2.31 60.58 45.64
C LEU A 198 -3.11 59.28 45.73
N VAL A 199 -4.30 59.31 46.33
CA VAL A 199 -5.20 58.14 46.39
C VAL A 199 -5.68 57.74 44.99
N ALA A 200 -6.03 58.72 44.13
CA ALA A 200 -6.42 58.47 42.76
C ALA A 200 -5.28 57.84 41.93
N LEU A 201 -4.07 58.40 42.02
CA LEU A 201 -2.87 57.86 41.37
C LEU A 201 -2.52 56.46 41.88
N ALA A 202 -2.61 56.23 43.19
CA ALA A 202 -2.35 54.94 43.80
C ALA A 202 -3.33 53.85 43.32
N GLY A 203 -4.55 54.23 42.91
CA GLY A 203 -5.51 53.28 42.32
C GLY A 203 -5.32 53.05 40.82
N THR A 204 -4.92 54.07 40.06
CA THR A 204 -4.93 54.01 38.59
C THR A 204 -3.61 53.60 37.98
N LEU A 205 -2.50 54.06 38.57
CA LEU A 205 -1.16 53.75 38.08
C LEU A 205 -0.89 52.24 38.09
N PRO A 206 -1.24 51.46 39.14
CA PRO A 206 -1.02 50.01 39.13
C PRO A 206 -1.80 49.30 38.03
N VAL A 207 -3.05 49.71 37.76
CA VAL A 207 -3.89 49.10 36.72
C VAL A 207 -3.32 49.36 35.33
N LEU A 208 -2.92 50.60 35.05
CA LEU A 208 -2.32 50.95 33.75
C LEU A 208 -0.96 50.27 33.54
N LEU A 209 -0.13 50.19 34.60
CA LEU A 209 1.14 49.47 34.54
C LEU A 209 0.93 47.97 34.31
N ALA A 210 -0.05 47.35 34.98
CA ALA A 210 -0.38 45.94 34.77
C ALA A 210 -0.84 45.67 33.32
N VAL A 211 -1.74 46.49 32.78
CA VAL A 211 -2.18 46.37 31.37
C VAL A 211 -1.03 46.60 30.39
N GLY A 212 -0.19 47.62 30.65
CA GLY A 212 0.98 47.91 29.82
C GLY A 212 2.00 46.77 29.83
N PHE A 213 2.27 46.20 31.01
CA PHE A 213 3.14 45.04 31.18
C PHE A 213 2.61 43.81 30.43
N LEU A 214 1.32 43.49 30.59
CA LEU A 214 0.68 42.37 29.86
C LEU A 214 0.74 42.55 28.34
N ARG A 215 0.61 43.79 27.83
CA ARG A 215 0.76 44.05 26.39
C ARG A 215 2.19 43.89 25.91
N PHE A 216 3.18 44.31 26.71
CA PHE A 216 4.59 44.12 26.40
C PHE A 216 4.98 42.64 26.40
N ASP A 217 4.52 41.89 27.41
CA ASP A 217 4.74 40.44 27.54
C ASP A 217 4.10 39.68 26.37
N ALA A 218 2.84 39.99 26.02
CA ALA A 218 2.18 39.42 24.85
C ALA A 218 2.93 39.69 23.54
N ALA A 219 3.52 40.89 23.37
CA ALA A 219 4.36 41.20 22.21
C ALA A 219 5.72 40.47 22.23
N GLY A 220 6.20 40.04 23.39
CA GLY A 220 7.31 39.10 23.53
C GLY A 220 6.94 37.71 23.05
N VAL A 221 5.81 37.19 23.54
CA VAL A 221 5.28 35.88 23.13
C VAL A 221 5.05 35.80 21.62
N GLU A 222 4.48 36.83 20.98
CA GLU A 222 4.28 36.85 19.52
C GLU A 222 5.60 36.81 18.76
N ARG A 223 6.66 37.46 19.26
CA ARG A 223 7.99 37.43 18.65
C ARG A 223 8.61 36.05 18.76
N ASP A 224 8.51 35.42 19.94
CA ASP A 224 8.97 34.05 20.15
C ASP A 224 8.23 33.08 19.22
N ALA A 225 6.90 33.21 19.12
CA ALA A 225 6.07 32.39 18.23
C ALA A 225 6.38 32.63 16.75
N ALA A 226 6.59 33.88 16.33
CA ALA A 226 6.98 34.21 14.96
C ALA A 226 8.38 33.68 14.62
N GLN A 227 9.32 33.78 15.56
CA GLN A 227 10.67 33.21 15.40
C GLN A 227 10.61 31.69 15.30
N ALA A 228 9.82 31.02 16.14
CA ALA A 228 9.62 29.58 16.07
C ALA A 228 8.99 29.16 14.73
N ARG A 229 7.98 29.87 14.23
CA ARG A 229 7.39 29.65 12.90
C ARG A 229 8.39 29.84 11.77
N ALA A 230 9.16 30.93 11.79
CA ALA A 230 10.22 31.18 10.83
C ALA A 230 11.32 30.11 10.89
N ALA A 231 11.55 29.55 12.08
CA ALA A 231 12.43 28.42 12.27
C ALA A 231 11.77 27.08 11.96
N GLY A 232 10.48 27.00 11.57
CA GLY A 232 9.73 25.78 11.26
C GLY A 232 9.27 24.94 12.47
N ASP A 233 9.38 25.45 13.70
CA ASP A 233 9.21 24.69 14.95
C ASP A 233 7.82 24.92 15.56
N CYS A 234 6.86 24.08 15.15
CA CYS A 234 5.49 24.14 15.65
C CYS A 234 5.36 23.88 17.17
N PRO A 235 6.02 22.86 17.75
CA PRO A 235 6.03 22.68 19.20
C PRO A 235 6.51 23.92 19.97
N ALA A 236 7.59 24.58 19.52
CA ALA A 236 8.06 25.82 20.15
C ALA A 236 7.08 26.99 19.94
N ALA A 237 6.45 27.10 18.77
CA ALA A 237 5.45 28.13 18.50
C ALA A 237 4.20 27.97 19.39
N VAL A 238 3.70 26.74 19.54
CA VAL A 238 2.57 26.41 20.42
C VAL A 238 2.95 26.66 21.88
N ALA A 239 4.12 26.18 22.32
CA ALA A 239 4.61 26.41 23.68
C ALA A 239 4.82 27.91 24.00
N ALA A 240 5.14 28.73 22.99
CA ALA A 240 5.17 30.18 23.17
C ALA A 240 3.76 30.73 23.41
N VAL A 241 2.79 30.36 22.57
CA VAL A 241 1.39 30.81 22.68
C VAL A 241 0.70 30.31 23.95
N ASP A 242 1.04 29.12 24.45
CA ASP A 242 0.49 28.56 25.71
C ASP A 242 0.87 29.38 26.95
N ARG A 243 1.85 30.29 26.85
CA ARG A 243 2.15 31.26 27.92
C ARG A 243 1.08 32.36 28.03
N LEU A 244 0.23 32.50 27.01
CA LEU A 244 -0.92 33.41 27.06
C LEU A 244 -1.99 32.81 27.99
N TRP A 245 -2.47 33.63 28.92
CA TRP A 245 -3.49 33.23 29.90
C TRP A 245 -4.59 34.29 29.91
N PHE A 246 -5.61 34.12 30.74
CA PHE A 246 -6.78 35.01 30.78
C PHE A 246 -6.45 36.52 30.84
N GLY A 247 -5.40 36.91 31.57
CA GLY A 247 -4.93 38.30 31.63
C GLY A 247 -4.49 38.87 30.27
N HIS A 248 -3.85 38.06 29.43
CA HIS A 248 -3.43 38.44 28.08
C HIS A 248 -4.62 38.60 27.13
N HIS A 249 -5.64 37.75 27.24
CA HIS A 249 -6.87 37.87 26.45
C HIS A 249 -7.62 39.17 26.74
N LEU A 250 -7.65 39.61 28.01
CA LEU A 250 -8.25 40.90 28.39
C LEU A 250 -7.41 42.10 27.95
N ALA A 251 -6.08 42.00 28.03
CA ALA A 251 -5.19 43.11 27.71
C ALA A 251 -4.95 43.29 26.20
N ASN A 252 -4.98 42.21 25.42
CA ASN A 252 -4.61 42.21 23.99
C ASN A 252 -5.35 41.13 23.17
N ALA A 253 -6.66 41.26 23.01
CA ALA A 253 -7.51 40.30 22.32
C ALA A 253 -7.05 39.97 20.87
N PRO A 254 -6.65 40.92 20.00
CA PRO A 254 -6.24 40.62 18.64
C PRO A 254 -4.98 39.75 18.55
N LEU A 255 -4.01 39.99 19.44
CA LEU A 255 -2.78 39.19 19.48
C LEU A 255 -3.10 37.76 19.93
N THR A 256 -3.95 37.59 20.94
CA THR A 256 -4.37 36.24 21.35
C THR A 256 -5.14 35.48 20.28
N ALA A 257 -5.90 36.17 19.41
CA ALA A 257 -6.56 35.52 18.27
C ALA A 257 -5.56 34.95 17.25
N ARG A 258 -4.45 35.65 16.99
CA ARG A 258 -3.36 35.13 16.14
C ARG A 258 -2.65 33.93 16.78
N GLY A 259 -2.56 33.92 18.11
CA GLY A 259 -2.10 32.76 18.87
C GLY A 259 -2.99 31.54 18.64
N ASP A 260 -4.31 31.69 18.78
CA ASP A 260 -5.28 30.62 18.51
C ASP A 260 -5.18 30.09 17.06
N ASP A 261 -5.01 31.00 16.09
CA ASP A 261 -4.78 30.62 14.69
C ASP A 261 -3.45 29.89 14.50
N THR A 262 -2.42 30.19 15.30
CA THR A 262 -1.14 29.49 15.29
C THR A 262 -1.26 28.06 15.78
N VAL A 263 -1.99 27.83 16.87
CA VAL A 263 -2.28 26.49 17.37
C VAL A 263 -3.04 25.69 16.30
N ARG A 264 -4.10 26.28 15.73
CA ARG A 264 -4.89 25.62 14.68
C ARG A 264 -4.05 25.29 13.44
N ALA A 265 -3.19 26.20 13.00
CA ALA A 265 -2.27 26.01 11.88
C ALA A 265 -1.30 24.85 12.14
N CYS A 266 -0.65 24.85 13.31
CA CYS A 266 0.28 23.80 13.69
C CYS A 266 -0.39 22.43 13.83
N THR A 267 -1.60 22.34 14.41
CA THR A 267 -2.35 21.08 14.46
C THR A 267 -2.69 20.55 13.07
N ARG A 268 -3.07 21.42 12.12
CA ARG A 268 -3.33 20.99 10.74
C ARG A 268 -2.07 20.46 10.06
N LEU A 269 -0.92 21.11 10.26
CA LEU A 269 0.36 20.67 9.69
C LEU A 269 0.86 19.37 10.32
N ASP A 270 0.61 19.16 11.61
CA ASP A 270 0.90 17.91 12.31
C ASP A 270 0.05 16.75 11.76
N THR A 271 -1.25 16.96 11.56
CA THR A 271 -2.12 16.00 10.88
C THR A 271 -1.62 15.70 9.46
N ALA A 272 -1.18 16.71 8.70
CA ALA A 272 -0.61 16.48 7.38
C ALA A 272 0.69 15.67 7.44
N ALA A 273 1.55 15.92 8.43
CA ALA A 273 2.77 15.15 8.66
C ALA A 273 2.47 13.68 9.01
N ASP A 274 1.43 13.43 9.82
CA ASP A 274 0.98 12.08 10.17
C ASP A 274 0.42 11.32 8.96
N GLN A 275 -0.34 12.01 8.10
CA GLN A 275 -0.83 11.46 6.83
C GLN A 275 0.35 11.12 5.90
N LEU A 276 1.36 11.99 5.78
CA LEU A 276 2.55 11.71 4.99
C LEU A 276 3.37 10.54 5.55
N ARG A 277 3.47 10.42 6.88
CA ARG A 277 4.14 9.27 7.51
C ARG A 277 3.39 7.96 7.26
N THR A 278 2.07 8.01 7.23
CA THR A 278 1.23 6.86 6.83
C THR A 278 1.41 6.56 5.35
N GLY A 279 1.53 7.59 4.50
CA GLY A 279 1.85 7.43 3.09
C GLY A 279 3.20 6.75 2.81
N LEU A 280 4.17 6.82 3.75
CA LEU A 280 5.42 6.05 3.67
C LEU A 280 5.24 4.53 3.82
N THR A 281 4.03 4.04 4.06
CA THR A 281 3.69 2.60 4.01
C THR A 281 2.99 2.21 2.70
N GLY A 282 3.13 3.02 1.65
CA GLY A 282 2.46 2.79 0.36
C GLY A 282 1.00 3.27 0.27
N ASP A 283 0.46 3.91 1.32
CA ASP A 283 -0.91 4.44 1.30
C ASP A 283 -1.00 5.74 0.48
N THR A 284 -1.40 5.61 -0.79
CA THR A 284 -1.51 6.74 -1.72
C THR A 284 -2.64 7.71 -1.36
N GLN A 285 -3.68 7.28 -0.65
CA GLN A 285 -4.73 8.16 -0.17
C GLN A 285 -4.22 9.03 0.98
N ALA A 286 -3.43 8.46 1.88
CA ALA A 286 -2.77 9.23 2.94
C ALA A 286 -1.75 10.22 2.36
N LEU A 287 -1.00 9.84 1.32
CA LEU A 287 -0.14 10.79 0.58
C LEU A 287 -0.93 11.98 0.03
N ASP A 288 -2.04 11.71 -0.67
CA ASP A 288 -2.88 12.75 -1.25
C ASP A 288 -3.45 13.71 -0.20
N ASN A 289 -3.97 13.16 0.91
CA ASN A 289 -4.45 13.95 2.04
C ASN A 289 -3.33 14.81 2.66
N GLY A 290 -2.15 14.24 2.85
CA GLY A 290 -0.99 14.93 3.41
C GLY A 290 -0.54 16.09 2.54
N PHE A 291 -0.31 15.84 1.25
CA PHE A 291 0.10 16.87 0.30
C PHE A 291 -0.97 17.94 0.08
N THR A 292 -2.26 17.56 0.04
CA THR A 292 -3.38 18.51 0.00
C THR A 292 -3.35 19.41 1.25
N GLY A 293 -3.13 18.83 2.43
CA GLY A 293 -2.98 19.58 3.67
C GLY A 293 -1.84 20.61 3.62
N LEU A 294 -0.69 20.24 3.04
CA LEU A 294 0.42 21.17 2.85
C LEU A 294 0.08 22.28 1.83
N THR A 295 -0.54 21.94 0.70
CA THR A 295 -0.96 22.93 -0.30
C THR A 295 -1.97 23.92 0.29
N THR A 296 -2.97 23.44 1.05
CA THR A 296 -3.94 24.30 1.74
C THR A 296 -3.25 25.20 2.77
N ALA A 297 -2.26 24.68 3.51
CA ALA A 297 -1.51 25.50 4.46
C ALA A 297 -0.74 26.63 3.76
N LEU A 298 -0.06 26.35 2.64
CA LEU A 298 0.63 27.39 1.85
C LEU A 298 -0.34 28.44 1.29
N ALA A 299 -1.57 28.06 0.96
CA ALA A 299 -2.58 28.98 0.42
C ALA A 299 -3.26 29.83 1.51
N GLU A 300 -3.57 29.24 2.67
CA GLU A 300 -4.40 29.87 3.71
C GLU A 300 -3.59 30.49 4.86
N LEU A 301 -2.35 30.05 5.10
CA LEU A 301 -1.58 30.37 6.31
C LEU A 301 -0.28 31.11 5.97
N PRO A 302 -0.32 32.45 5.80
CA PRO A 302 0.88 33.21 5.49
C PRO A 302 1.93 33.11 6.62
N GLY A 303 3.18 32.85 6.25
CA GLY A 303 4.32 32.77 7.18
C GLY A 303 4.57 31.39 7.80
N TYR A 304 3.96 30.33 7.24
CA TYR A 304 4.18 28.93 7.63
C TYR A 304 5.02 28.14 6.62
N ASP A 305 5.59 28.80 5.62
CA ASP A 305 6.39 28.20 4.54
C ASP A 305 7.51 27.30 5.08
N ALA A 306 8.28 27.81 6.06
CA ALA A 306 9.37 27.06 6.70
C ALA A 306 8.90 25.83 7.49
N VAL A 307 7.67 25.86 8.03
CA VAL A 307 7.08 24.70 8.73
C VAL A 307 6.68 23.64 7.69
N VAL A 308 6.04 24.06 6.60
CA VAL A 308 5.67 23.17 5.49
C VAL A 308 6.91 22.51 4.89
N GLU A 309 7.97 23.29 4.66
CA GLU A 309 9.26 22.77 4.18
C GLU A 309 9.84 21.72 5.13
N ARG A 310 9.80 21.96 6.44
CA ARG A 310 10.28 20.96 7.41
C ARG A 310 9.45 19.68 7.40
N VAL A 311 8.13 19.79 7.31
CA VAL A 311 7.25 18.61 7.23
C VAL A 311 7.56 17.81 5.97
N LEU A 312 7.73 18.49 4.83
CA LEU A 312 8.14 17.87 3.58
C LEU A 312 9.52 17.21 3.68
N ASP A 313 10.50 17.90 4.27
CA ASP A 313 11.85 17.36 4.47
C ASP A 313 11.84 16.11 5.35
N GLY A 314 11.00 16.08 6.38
CA GLY A 314 10.80 14.89 7.21
C GLY A 314 10.22 13.72 6.43
N PHE A 315 9.25 13.97 5.54
CA PHE A 315 8.71 12.96 4.63
C PHE A 315 9.77 12.46 3.64
N LEU A 316 10.50 13.37 3.00
CA LEU A 316 11.54 13.04 2.01
C LEU A 316 12.73 12.29 2.63
N ALA A 317 13.08 12.61 3.89
CA ALA A 317 14.09 11.87 4.64
C ALA A 317 13.66 10.44 4.98
N GLY A 318 12.37 10.13 4.88
CA GLY A 318 11.83 8.78 5.02
C GLY A 318 11.95 7.90 3.76
N LEU A 319 12.46 8.45 2.65
CA LEU A 319 12.68 7.72 1.40
C LEU A 319 14.16 7.36 1.20
N PRO A 320 14.48 6.14 0.71
CA PRO A 320 13.57 5.02 0.45
C PRO A 320 13.01 4.42 1.75
N THR A 321 11.81 3.83 1.66
CA THR A 321 11.22 3.07 2.77
C THR A 321 11.90 1.71 2.87
N LYS A 322 11.54 0.91 3.88
CA LYS A 322 12.09 -0.46 4.03
C LYS A 322 11.57 -1.42 2.98
N ASP A 323 10.38 -1.17 2.44
CA ASP A 323 9.76 -1.97 1.40
C ASP A 323 9.98 -1.28 0.05
N ALA A 324 10.67 -1.98 -0.86
CA ALA A 324 10.98 -1.44 -2.17
C ALA A 324 9.73 -1.22 -3.03
N CYS A 325 8.68 -2.04 -2.86
CA CYS A 325 7.43 -1.91 -3.58
C CYS A 325 6.64 -0.69 -3.07
N ASP A 326 6.58 -0.47 -1.76
CA ASP A 326 5.99 0.76 -1.20
C ASP A 326 6.73 2.00 -1.72
N THR A 327 8.07 1.97 -1.71
CA THR A 327 8.88 3.07 -2.24
C THR A 327 8.58 3.32 -3.72
N ARG A 328 8.46 2.26 -4.53
CA ARG A 328 8.10 2.37 -5.96
C ARG A 328 6.73 3.04 -6.12
N ASP A 329 5.71 2.60 -5.39
CA ASP A 329 4.36 3.14 -5.48
C ASP A 329 4.31 4.62 -5.03
N ILE A 330 5.03 4.98 -3.96
CA ILE A 330 5.18 6.37 -3.52
C ILE A 330 5.85 7.22 -4.61
N THR A 331 6.95 6.75 -5.21
CA THR A 331 7.66 7.51 -6.24
C THR A 331 6.87 7.65 -7.54
N ALA A 332 6.08 6.63 -7.92
CA ALA A 332 5.16 6.70 -9.04
C ALA A 332 4.06 7.74 -8.79
N TRP A 333 3.42 7.71 -7.62
CA TRP A 333 2.40 8.68 -7.22
C TRP A 333 2.96 10.12 -7.20
N LEU A 334 4.15 10.32 -6.62
CA LEU A 334 4.82 11.63 -6.60
C LEU A 334 5.10 12.18 -7.99
N ARG A 335 5.40 11.31 -8.96
CA ARG A 335 5.64 11.68 -10.36
C ARG A 335 4.34 12.10 -11.05
N GLU A 336 3.25 11.37 -10.82
CA GLU A 336 1.93 11.65 -11.42
C GLU A 336 1.32 12.96 -10.94
N ARG A 337 1.59 13.37 -9.69
CA ARG A 337 1.10 14.63 -9.11
C ARG A 337 1.52 15.87 -9.93
N GLY A 338 2.70 15.84 -10.55
CA GLY A 338 3.26 16.95 -11.32
C GLY A 338 3.66 18.16 -10.47
N ASN A 339 4.14 19.21 -11.15
CA ASN A 339 4.65 20.43 -10.52
C ASN A 339 3.53 21.45 -10.27
N GLN A 340 3.51 22.03 -9.08
CA GLN A 340 2.53 23.05 -8.68
C GLN A 340 3.15 24.45 -8.54
N GLY A 341 4.44 24.61 -8.82
CA GLY A 341 5.16 25.89 -8.78
C GLY A 341 5.41 26.40 -7.35
N ASN A 342 5.53 25.50 -6.37
CA ASN A 342 5.70 25.85 -4.97
C ASN A 342 6.75 24.95 -4.28
N ALA A 343 6.98 25.18 -2.98
CA ALA A 343 8.00 24.47 -2.20
C ALA A 343 7.85 22.93 -2.23
N LEU A 344 6.65 22.41 -2.53
CA LEU A 344 6.39 20.97 -2.64
C LEU A 344 7.01 20.33 -3.89
N ASP A 345 7.44 21.11 -4.87
CA ASP A 345 8.06 20.59 -6.10
C ASP A 345 9.48 20.04 -5.86
N ARG A 346 10.07 20.24 -4.67
CA ARG A 346 11.36 19.63 -4.28
C ARG A 346 11.35 18.11 -4.35
N VAL A 347 10.18 17.47 -4.33
CA VAL A 347 10.05 16.02 -4.55
C VAL A 347 10.64 15.58 -5.90
N THR A 348 10.63 16.45 -6.90
CA THR A 348 11.21 16.18 -8.24
C THR A 348 12.71 15.99 -8.23
N GLU A 349 13.41 16.46 -7.19
CA GLU A 349 14.85 16.25 -7.01
C GLU A 349 15.16 14.91 -6.34
N VAL A 350 14.19 14.33 -5.62
CA VAL A 350 14.37 13.08 -4.86
C VAL A 350 13.91 11.87 -5.68
N VAL A 351 12.74 11.96 -6.33
CA VAL A 351 12.13 10.86 -7.08
C VAL A 351 13.08 10.21 -8.09
N PRO A 352 13.78 10.95 -8.98
CA PRO A 352 14.67 10.34 -9.97
C PRO A 352 15.88 9.59 -9.38
N ARG A 353 16.27 9.89 -8.13
CA ARG A 353 17.37 9.22 -7.43
C ARG A 353 16.92 7.93 -6.74
N VAL A 354 15.67 7.87 -6.30
CA VAL A 354 15.15 6.77 -5.47
C VAL A 354 14.36 5.74 -6.30
N ALA A 355 13.60 6.21 -7.29
CA ALA A 355 12.69 5.35 -8.06
C ALA A 355 13.39 4.18 -8.78
N PRO A 356 14.53 4.36 -9.48
CA PRO A 356 15.15 3.28 -10.24
C PRO A 356 15.54 2.06 -9.38
N GLU A 357 16.11 2.31 -8.20
CA GLU A 357 16.49 1.24 -7.28
C GLU A 357 15.27 0.56 -6.67
N ALA A 358 14.25 1.32 -6.28
CA ALA A 358 12.99 0.78 -5.75
C ALA A 358 12.27 -0.13 -6.76
N ILE A 359 12.19 0.26 -8.02
CA ILE A 359 11.59 -0.55 -9.10
C ILE A 359 12.30 -1.90 -9.23
N VAL A 360 13.64 -1.90 -9.31
CA VAL A 360 14.43 -3.14 -9.45
C VAL A 360 14.30 -4.04 -8.22
N GLN A 361 14.42 -3.48 -7.02
CA GLN A 361 14.32 -4.27 -5.78
C GLN A 361 12.90 -4.85 -5.57
N CYS A 362 11.85 -4.11 -5.97
CA CYS A 362 10.49 -4.63 -5.99
C CYS A 362 10.36 -5.77 -7.02
N ALA A 363 10.94 -5.61 -8.22
CA ALA A 363 10.97 -6.66 -9.23
C ALA A 363 11.71 -7.93 -8.76
N ASP A 364 12.85 -7.78 -8.06
CA ASP A 364 13.59 -8.88 -7.45
C ASP A 364 12.75 -9.62 -6.38
N SER A 365 11.99 -8.88 -5.57
CA SER A 365 11.07 -9.46 -4.58
C SER A 365 9.98 -10.29 -5.26
N HIS A 366 9.41 -9.81 -6.36
CA HIS A 366 8.46 -10.57 -7.18
C HIS A 366 9.10 -11.78 -7.89
N MET A 367 10.36 -11.68 -8.32
CA MET A 367 11.10 -12.86 -8.83
C MET A 367 11.25 -13.94 -7.76
N THR A 368 11.57 -13.53 -6.53
CA THR A 368 11.78 -14.45 -5.39
C THR A 368 10.47 -15.12 -4.97
N SER A 369 9.35 -14.38 -4.98
CA SER A 369 8.02 -14.92 -4.67
C SER A 369 7.35 -15.67 -5.84
N THR A 370 8.09 -15.95 -6.92
CA THR A 370 7.61 -16.62 -8.15
C THR A 370 6.50 -15.88 -8.91
N SER A 371 6.30 -14.60 -8.60
CA SER A 371 5.38 -13.70 -9.31
C SER A 371 6.02 -13.15 -10.59
N PHE A 372 6.44 -14.05 -11.49
CA PHE A 372 7.31 -13.73 -12.63
C PHE A 372 6.70 -12.73 -13.62
N VAL A 373 5.37 -12.76 -13.81
CA VAL A 373 4.68 -11.79 -14.70
C VAL A 373 4.85 -10.37 -14.16
N ARG A 374 4.58 -10.17 -12.87
CA ARG A 374 4.72 -8.87 -12.22
C ARG A 374 6.18 -8.40 -12.17
N ALA A 375 7.11 -9.30 -11.89
CA ALA A 375 8.54 -8.99 -11.94
C ALA A 375 8.97 -8.50 -13.33
N ARG A 376 8.53 -9.17 -14.40
CA ARG A 376 8.84 -8.77 -15.78
C ARG A 376 8.32 -7.38 -16.10
N GLU A 377 7.08 -7.07 -15.70
CA GLU A 377 6.49 -5.73 -15.88
C GLU A 377 7.31 -4.64 -15.19
N LEU A 378 7.72 -4.87 -13.94
CA LEU A 378 8.52 -3.90 -13.18
C LEU A 378 9.92 -3.70 -13.77
N TYR A 379 10.59 -4.76 -14.22
CA TYR A 379 11.85 -4.60 -14.95
C TYR A 379 11.67 -3.83 -16.26
N GLN A 380 10.57 -4.06 -16.97
CA GLN A 380 10.25 -3.33 -18.19
C GLN A 380 9.95 -1.85 -17.91
N GLU A 381 9.24 -1.55 -16.81
CA GLU A 381 8.99 -0.18 -16.33
C GLU A 381 10.30 0.59 -16.13
N LEU A 382 11.32 -0.03 -15.51
CA LEU A 382 12.64 0.61 -15.40
C LEU A 382 13.23 0.92 -16.78
N LEU A 383 13.17 -0.01 -17.73
CA LEU A 383 13.73 0.17 -19.07
C LEU A 383 13.00 1.26 -19.86
N ASP A 384 11.70 1.40 -19.65
CA ASP A 384 10.85 2.37 -20.34
C ASP A 384 11.01 3.77 -19.73
N GLU A 385 11.04 3.89 -18.40
CA GLU A 385 11.12 5.18 -17.69
C GLU A 385 12.56 5.68 -17.50
N HIS A 386 13.53 4.76 -17.39
CA HIS A 386 14.92 5.05 -17.03
C HIS A 386 15.92 4.28 -17.92
N PRO A 387 15.85 4.42 -19.26
CA PRO A 387 16.64 3.62 -20.20
C PRO A 387 18.17 3.79 -20.06
N ASP A 388 18.61 4.98 -19.64
CA ASP A 388 20.04 5.32 -19.48
C ASP A 388 20.57 5.11 -18.05
N HIS A 389 19.76 4.59 -17.13
CA HIS A 389 20.18 4.36 -15.74
C HIS A 389 21.16 3.19 -15.64
N GLU A 390 22.09 3.22 -14.67
CA GLU A 390 23.09 2.16 -14.47
C GLU A 390 22.49 0.77 -14.17
N LEU A 391 21.22 0.73 -13.74
CA LEU A 391 20.48 -0.50 -13.47
C LEU A 391 19.76 -1.06 -14.71
N ALA A 392 19.68 -0.33 -15.83
CA ALA A 392 18.99 -0.79 -17.04
C ALA A 392 19.53 -2.13 -17.57
N PRO A 393 20.86 -2.40 -17.65
CA PRO A 393 21.36 -3.72 -18.05
C PRO A 393 20.86 -4.85 -17.13
N ARG A 394 20.84 -4.61 -15.82
CA ARG A 394 20.34 -5.58 -14.83
C ARG A 394 18.84 -5.84 -15.01
N ALA A 395 18.05 -4.81 -15.26
CA ALA A 395 16.63 -4.98 -15.57
C ALA A 395 16.39 -5.74 -16.88
N GLY A 396 17.20 -5.50 -17.92
CA GLY A 396 17.17 -6.28 -19.15
C GLY A 396 17.40 -7.77 -18.92
N GLU A 397 18.38 -8.13 -18.09
CA GLU A 397 18.56 -9.52 -17.64
C GLU A 397 17.36 -10.04 -16.81
N GLY A 398 16.78 -9.17 -15.97
CA GLY A 398 15.59 -9.46 -15.18
C GLY A 398 14.37 -9.82 -16.05
N VAL A 399 14.08 -9.02 -17.07
CA VAL A 399 13.02 -9.29 -18.07
C VAL A 399 13.25 -10.65 -18.73
N GLN A 400 14.48 -10.94 -19.13
CA GLN A 400 14.84 -12.21 -19.77
C GLN A 400 14.63 -13.40 -18.83
N LYS A 401 15.14 -13.33 -17.60
CA LYS A 401 14.98 -14.39 -16.58
C LYS A 401 13.52 -14.62 -16.21
N ALA A 402 12.74 -13.55 -16.04
CA ALA A 402 11.31 -13.64 -15.76
C ALA A 402 10.57 -14.31 -16.93
N THR A 403 10.91 -13.94 -18.17
CA THR A 403 10.33 -14.57 -19.38
C THR A 403 10.63 -16.07 -19.43
N TRP A 404 11.87 -16.47 -19.17
CA TRP A 404 12.24 -17.88 -19.10
C TRP A 404 11.48 -18.65 -18.02
N ALA A 405 11.26 -18.04 -16.84
CA ALA A 405 10.49 -18.66 -15.77
C ALA A 405 9.01 -18.85 -16.16
N ILE A 406 8.40 -17.87 -16.83
CA ILE A 406 7.03 -17.94 -17.37
C ILE A 406 6.91 -19.05 -18.42
N GLU A 407 7.85 -19.10 -19.37
CA GLU A 407 7.90 -20.13 -20.41
C GLU A 407 8.03 -21.54 -19.78
N LEU A 408 8.97 -21.70 -18.85
CA LEU A 408 9.18 -22.98 -18.17
C LEU A 408 7.95 -23.43 -17.37
N GLY A 409 7.28 -22.50 -16.67
CA GLY A 409 6.02 -22.77 -15.97
C GLY A 409 4.94 -23.25 -16.93
N THR A 410 4.82 -22.62 -18.11
CA THR A 410 3.88 -23.02 -19.16
C THR A 410 4.17 -24.42 -19.66
N VAL A 411 5.44 -24.72 -19.99
CA VAL A 411 5.85 -26.06 -20.45
C VAL A 411 5.58 -27.11 -19.40
N ARG A 412 5.95 -26.87 -18.13
CA ARG A 412 5.67 -27.81 -17.03
C ARG A 412 4.18 -28.06 -16.84
N SER A 413 3.35 -27.01 -16.96
CA SER A 413 1.89 -27.15 -16.90
C SER A 413 1.35 -28.05 -18.02
N LEU A 414 1.82 -27.85 -19.26
CA LEU A 414 1.41 -28.66 -20.41
C LEU A 414 1.85 -30.13 -20.31
N LEU A 415 2.96 -30.39 -19.62
CA LEU A 415 3.50 -31.73 -19.37
C LEU A 415 2.85 -32.44 -18.17
N SER A 416 2.31 -31.69 -17.21
CA SER A 416 1.69 -32.22 -15.98
C SER A 416 0.22 -32.66 -16.15
N SER A 417 -0.23 -32.88 -17.39
CA SER A 417 -1.63 -33.21 -17.71
C SER A 417 -2.05 -34.55 -17.05
N PRO A 418 -3.32 -34.71 -16.62
CA PRO A 418 -3.80 -35.89 -15.88
C PRO A 418 -3.73 -37.22 -16.65
N SER A 419 -3.52 -37.16 -17.97
CA SER A 419 -3.13 -38.33 -18.77
C SER A 419 -1.62 -38.29 -19.01
N PRO A 420 -0.79 -38.89 -18.13
CA PRO A 420 0.68 -38.87 -18.27
C PRO A 420 1.16 -39.54 -19.56
N ASP A 421 0.32 -40.39 -20.15
CA ASP A 421 0.59 -41.09 -21.40
C ASP A 421 0.44 -40.19 -22.63
N ARG A 422 -0.27 -39.06 -22.49
CA ARG A 422 -0.46 -38.08 -23.57
C ARG A 422 -0.69 -36.67 -23.01
N PRO A 423 0.39 -35.98 -22.57
CA PRO A 423 0.29 -34.62 -22.08
C PRO A 423 -0.13 -33.65 -23.20
N GLU A 424 -0.78 -32.54 -22.83
CA GLU A 424 -1.23 -31.52 -23.79
C GLU A 424 -0.07 -30.95 -24.61
N TYR A 425 1.14 -30.89 -24.03
CA TYR A 425 2.35 -30.49 -24.74
C TYR A 425 2.56 -31.25 -26.05
N CYS A 426 2.22 -32.55 -26.09
CA CYS A 426 2.41 -33.37 -27.29
C CYS A 426 1.50 -32.97 -28.44
N ASP A 427 0.40 -32.28 -28.18
CA ASP A 427 -0.53 -31.81 -29.20
C ASP A 427 -0.38 -30.30 -29.46
N LYS A 428 0.00 -29.52 -28.44
CA LYS A 428 0.26 -28.07 -28.52
C LYS A 428 1.57 -27.72 -27.80
N PRO A 429 2.74 -27.91 -28.43
CA PRO A 429 4.01 -27.61 -27.80
C PRO A 429 4.20 -26.11 -27.60
N SER A 430 4.83 -25.74 -26.48
CA SER A 430 5.22 -24.37 -26.16
C SER A 430 6.73 -24.25 -26.04
N PRO A 431 7.36 -23.15 -26.51
CA PRO A 431 8.81 -22.97 -26.40
C PRO A 431 9.25 -22.68 -24.96
N TYR A 432 10.47 -23.10 -24.63
CA TYR A 432 11.25 -22.63 -23.49
C TYR A 432 12.64 -22.18 -23.96
N SER A 433 12.77 -20.89 -24.24
CA SER A 433 13.89 -20.32 -25.00
C SER A 433 15.26 -20.44 -24.33
N ALA A 434 15.31 -20.62 -23.00
CA ALA A 434 16.56 -20.88 -22.27
C ALA A 434 17.08 -22.32 -22.42
N ALA A 435 16.29 -23.25 -22.97
CA ALA A 435 16.74 -24.62 -23.19
C ALA A 435 17.94 -24.70 -24.15
N ALA A 436 18.72 -25.77 -23.98
CA ALA A 436 19.78 -26.13 -24.90
C ALA A 436 19.19 -26.41 -26.30
N PRO A 437 19.80 -25.88 -27.38
CA PRO A 437 19.33 -26.18 -28.73
C PRO A 437 19.59 -27.66 -29.08
N TYR A 438 18.69 -28.25 -29.86
CA TYR A 438 18.84 -29.63 -30.30
C TYR A 438 20.09 -29.81 -31.18
N GLY A 439 20.89 -30.82 -30.87
CA GLY A 439 22.15 -31.13 -31.56
C GLY A 439 23.35 -30.28 -31.11
N ALA A 440 23.19 -29.40 -30.12
CA ALA A 440 24.31 -28.66 -29.55
C ALA A 440 25.26 -29.53 -28.73
N GLN A 441 24.71 -30.57 -28.09
CA GLN A 441 25.44 -31.58 -27.31
C GLN A 441 24.85 -32.96 -27.61
N SER A 442 25.67 -33.99 -27.43
CA SER A 442 25.23 -35.39 -27.51
C SER A 442 25.64 -36.10 -26.21
N PRO A 443 24.73 -36.85 -25.57
CA PRO A 443 23.33 -37.07 -25.95
C PRO A 443 22.44 -35.83 -25.78
N ASN A 444 21.42 -35.68 -26.65
CA ASN A 444 20.35 -34.71 -26.43
C ASN A 444 19.48 -35.22 -25.30
N ARG A 445 19.65 -34.64 -24.11
CA ARG A 445 18.83 -35.00 -22.96
C ARG A 445 17.35 -34.75 -23.25
N ALA A 446 16.51 -35.72 -22.92
CA ALA A 446 15.12 -35.78 -23.34
C ALA A 446 14.18 -35.92 -22.15
N TRP A 447 13.05 -35.22 -22.20
CA TRP A 447 11.90 -35.54 -21.36
C TRP A 447 10.96 -36.43 -22.18
N VAL A 448 10.52 -37.56 -21.63
CA VAL A 448 9.77 -38.59 -22.38
C VAL A 448 8.34 -38.71 -21.86
N ALA A 449 7.38 -38.44 -22.75
CA ALA A 449 5.95 -38.68 -22.56
C ALA A 449 5.54 -40.06 -23.07
N GLY A 450 4.53 -40.69 -22.47
CA GLY A 450 4.09 -42.03 -22.85
C GLY A 450 4.98 -43.12 -22.25
N ARG A 451 5.05 -43.17 -20.91
CA ARG A 451 5.92 -44.13 -20.19
C ARG A 451 5.36 -45.55 -20.36
N ASN A 452 6.02 -46.34 -21.19
CA ASN A 452 5.78 -47.77 -21.36
C ASN A 452 7.03 -48.59 -20.97
N GLU A 453 6.91 -49.92 -21.04
CA GLU A 453 7.99 -50.83 -20.68
C GLU A 453 9.29 -50.60 -21.47
N HIS A 454 9.22 -50.05 -22.69
CA HIS A 454 10.40 -49.76 -23.51
C HIS A 454 11.00 -48.39 -23.17
N THR A 455 10.19 -47.33 -23.03
CA THR A 455 10.71 -46.00 -22.68
C THR A 455 11.31 -45.96 -21.28
N ASN A 456 10.87 -46.85 -20.37
CA ASN A 456 11.44 -46.97 -19.01
C ASN A 456 12.82 -47.65 -18.99
N ARG A 457 13.24 -48.27 -20.11
CA ARG A 457 14.56 -48.92 -20.26
C ARG A 457 15.59 -47.99 -20.89
N LEU A 458 15.23 -46.74 -21.17
CA LEU A 458 16.16 -45.76 -21.72
C LEU A 458 17.26 -45.40 -20.71
N PRO A 459 18.49 -45.12 -21.19
CA PRO A 459 19.59 -44.74 -20.32
C PRO A 459 19.31 -43.44 -19.53
N GLY A 460 19.72 -43.40 -18.26
CA GLY A 460 19.50 -42.22 -17.41
C GLY A 460 20.28 -40.97 -17.83
N ASP A 461 21.36 -41.13 -18.62
CA ASP A 461 22.07 -40.01 -19.26
C ASP A 461 21.27 -39.40 -20.42
N TRP A 462 20.35 -40.15 -21.02
CA TRP A 462 19.48 -39.67 -22.10
C TRP A 462 18.22 -39.00 -21.56
N VAL A 463 17.71 -39.46 -20.42
CA VAL A 463 16.41 -39.00 -19.88
C VAL A 463 16.60 -38.00 -18.74
N VAL A 464 15.69 -37.05 -18.63
CA VAL A 464 15.63 -36.08 -17.53
C VAL A 464 14.28 -36.11 -16.85
N ASP A 465 14.26 -35.83 -15.55
CA ASP A 465 13.00 -35.71 -14.79
C ASP A 465 12.34 -34.34 -14.97
N ASP A 466 13.14 -33.29 -15.20
CA ASP A 466 12.67 -31.92 -15.37
C ASP A 466 13.03 -31.39 -16.76
N VAL A 467 12.00 -30.93 -17.49
CA VAL A 467 12.11 -30.35 -18.83
C VAL A 467 13.05 -29.15 -18.89
N ALA A 468 13.32 -28.47 -17.78
CA ALA A 468 14.34 -27.42 -17.69
C ALA A 468 15.73 -27.90 -18.17
N ASN A 469 16.00 -29.21 -18.04
CA ASN A 469 17.27 -29.84 -18.42
C ASN A 469 17.19 -30.60 -19.75
N ALA A 470 16.07 -30.53 -20.47
CA ALA A 470 15.85 -31.23 -21.73
C ALA A 470 16.16 -30.33 -22.94
N ALA A 471 16.80 -30.91 -23.96
CA ALA A 471 16.87 -30.33 -25.29
C ALA A 471 15.61 -30.67 -26.11
N VAL A 472 15.01 -31.84 -25.84
CA VAL A 472 13.84 -32.35 -26.57
C VAL A 472 12.77 -32.95 -25.66
N VAL A 473 11.52 -32.90 -26.13
CA VAL A 473 10.42 -33.71 -25.58
C VAL A 473 10.07 -34.80 -26.59
N ILE A 474 10.09 -36.05 -26.15
CA ILE A 474 9.72 -37.21 -26.95
C ILE A 474 8.33 -37.65 -26.53
N CYS A 475 7.37 -37.52 -27.43
CA CYS A 475 6.00 -37.99 -27.25
C CYS A 475 5.85 -39.38 -27.89
N ALA A 476 5.93 -40.43 -27.08
CA ALA A 476 5.70 -41.80 -27.52
C ALA A 476 4.21 -42.15 -27.47
N GLY A 477 3.66 -42.67 -28.55
CA GLY A 477 2.30 -43.21 -28.60
C GLY A 477 2.23 -44.67 -28.15
N ALA A 478 1.03 -45.23 -28.22
CA ALA A 478 0.80 -46.64 -27.91
C ALA A 478 1.60 -47.57 -28.84
N VAL A 479 2.10 -48.66 -28.27
CA VAL A 479 2.81 -49.71 -29.02
C VAL A 479 1.85 -50.43 -29.97
N ALA A 480 2.35 -50.81 -31.14
CA ALA A 480 1.61 -51.57 -32.15
C ALA A 480 2.52 -52.64 -32.79
N HIS A 481 1.92 -53.62 -33.46
CA HIS A 481 2.68 -54.59 -34.26
C HIS A 481 3.31 -53.88 -35.48
N GLY A 482 4.65 -53.92 -35.53
CA GLY A 482 5.44 -53.47 -36.67
C GLY A 482 5.62 -54.56 -37.72
N SER A 483 6.69 -54.43 -38.49
CA SER A 483 7.08 -55.45 -39.46
C SER A 483 7.30 -56.83 -38.82
N VAL A 484 6.98 -57.89 -39.56
CA VAL A 484 7.22 -59.28 -39.13
C VAL A 484 8.72 -59.52 -39.09
N ALA A 485 9.24 -59.89 -37.92
CA ALA A 485 10.62 -60.32 -37.77
C ALA A 485 10.79 -61.77 -38.25
N GLN A 486 9.91 -62.67 -37.80
CA GLN A 486 9.92 -64.08 -38.16
C GLN A 486 8.57 -64.74 -37.84
N THR A 487 8.16 -65.73 -38.63
CA THR A 487 7.01 -66.59 -38.35
C THR A 487 7.50 -67.99 -38.02
N CYS A 488 6.98 -68.59 -36.95
CA CYS A 488 7.35 -69.93 -36.51
C CYS A 488 6.13 -70.76 -36.13
N THR A 489 6.19 -72.04 -36.46
CA THR A 489 5.12 -73.01 -36.18
C THR A 489 5.33 -73.63 -34.81
N TYR A 490 4.28 -73.61 -33.98
CA TYR A 490 4.26 -74.21 -32.65
C TYR A 490 3.25 -75.34 -32.57
N LEU A 491 3.65 -76.39 -31.86
CA LEU A 491 2.76 -77.44 -31.42
C LEU A 491 2.14 -77.04 -30.08
N TYR A 492 0.82 -77.13 -29.96
CA TYR A 492 0.13 -76.90 -28.70
C TYR A 492 -0.73 -78.11 -28.32
N SER A 493 -0.76 -78.42 -27.02
CA SER A 493 -1.47 -79.58 -26.47
C SER A 493 -2.70 -79.10 -25.69
N GLY A 494 -3.85 -79.05 -26.36
CA GLY A 494 -5.15 -78.65 -25.80
C GLY A 494 -6.32 -79.45 -26.38
N VAL A 495 -7.57 -78.99 -26.16
CA VAL A 495 -8.80 -79.65 -26.65
C VAL A 495 -8.85 -79.74 -28.20
N LEU A 496 -8.12 -78.85 -28.88
CA LEU A 496 -7.94 -78.82 -30.34
C LEU A 496 -6.45 -78.94 -30.70
N SER A 497 -5.74 -79.94 -30.16
CA SER A 497 -4.31 -80.16 -30.44
C SER A 497 -3.97 -79.97 -31.93
N GLY A 498 -2.95 -79.17 -32.23
CA GLY A 498 -2.56 -78.85 -33.61
C GLY A 498 -1.29 -78.03 -33.72
N GLU A 499 -0.95 -77.71 -34.97
CA GLU A 499 0.10 -76.75 -35.33
C GLU A 499 -0.51 -75.36 -35.48
N LYS A 500 0.20 -74.35 -35.01
CA LYS A 500 -0.20 -72.95 -35.16
C LYS A 500 1.01 -72.10 -35.55
N ASP A 501 0.88 -71.37 -36.65
CA ASP A 501 1.87 -70.38 -37.03
C ASP A 501 1.69 -69.12 -36.18
N VAL A 502 2.80 -68.68 -35.57
CA VAL A 502 2.88 -67.46 -34.78
C VAL A 502 3.87 -66.52 -35.46
N SER A 503 3.38 -65.36 -35.86
CA SER A 503 4.20 -64.27 -36.41
C SER A 503 4.70 -63.39 -35.28
N PHE A 504 6.01 -63.27 -35.14
CA PHE A 504 6.66 -62.35 -34.22
C PHE A 504 6.92 -61.03 -34.92
N HIS A 505 6.26 -59.98 -34.46
CA HIS A 505 6.36 -58.63 -34.97
C HIS A 505 7.34 -57.82 -34.14
N ARG A 506 8.12 -56.97 -34.83
CA ARG A 506 8.84 -55.88 -34.18
C ARG A 506 7.87 -54.97 -33.45
N ILE A 507 8.36 -54.30 -32.42
CA ILE A 507 7.53 -53.39 -31.63
C ILE A 507 7.55 -52.02 -32.31
N ALA A 508 6.42 -51.60 -32.88
CA ALA A 508 6.29 -50.30 -33.51
C ALA A 508 5.82 -49.26 -32.49
N ILE A 509 6.58 -48.17 -32.35
CA ILE A 509 6.29 -47.06 -31.43
C ILE A 509 6.22 -45.77 -32.24
N PRO A 510 5.03 -45.18 -32.47
CA PRO A 510 4.93 -43.88 -33.10
C PRO A 510 5.49 -42.81 -32.14
N VAL A 511 6.42 -42.00 -32.63
CA VAL A 511 7.08 -40.96 -31.84
C VAL A 511 7.02 -39.61 -32.55
N ARG A 512 6.78 -38.56 -31.76
CA ARG A 512 6.94 -37.16 -32.17
C ARG A 512 7.97 -36.52 -31.27
N VAL A 513 8.99 -35.88 -31.86
CA VAL A 513 10.07 -35.23 -31.11
C VAL A 513 10.00 -33.74 -31.33
N TYR A 514 9.90 -32.99 -30.24
CA TYR A 514 9.83 -31.52 -30.25
C TYR A 514 11.07 -30.93 -29.62
N GLU A 515 11.65 -29.90 -30.23
CA GLU A 515 12.71 -29.11 -29.61
C GLU A 515 12.12 -28.26 -28.48
N VAL A 516 12.65 -28.37 -27.27
CA VAL A 516 12.15 -27.59 -26.11
C VAL A 516 12.37 -26.10 -26.34
N LYS A 517 13.53 -25.71 -26.88
CA LYS A 517 13.90 -24.31 -27.11
C LYS A 517 12.90 -23.53 -27.94
N THR A 518 12.37 -24.16 -28.99
CA THR A 518 11.54 -23.50 -30.00
C THR A 518 10.11 -24.02 -30.06
N GLY A 519 9.80 -25.12 -29.37
CA GLY A 519 8.53 -25.84 -29.48
C GLY A 519 8.31 -26.51 -30.83
N ARG A 520 9.30 -26.51 -31.73
CA ARG A 520 9.13 -27.01 -33.10
C ARG A 520 9.27 -28.53 -33.17
N LEU A 521 8.44 -29.16 -34.01
CA LEU A 521 8.58 -30.57 -34.35
C LEU A 521 9.89 -30.79 -35.13
N ILE A 522 10.77 -31.61 -34.58
CA ILE A 522 12.03 -32.04 -35.21
C ILE A 522 11.75 -33.21 -36.16
N THR A 523 11.04 -34.23 -35.66
CA THR A 523 10.72 -35.42 -36.42
C THR A 523 9.43 -36.08 -35.92
N SER A 524 8.73 -36.73 -36.83
CA SER A 524 7.57 -37.59 -36.55
C SER A 524 7.79 -38.89 -37.31
N THR A 525 7.96 -39.99 -36.60
CA THR A 525 8.30 -41.29 -37.20
C THR A 525 7.76 -42.44 -36.36
N THR A 526 7.87 -43.66 -36.87
CA THR A 526 7.57 -44.88 -36.11
C THR A 526 8.87 -45.64 -35.91
N LEU A 527 9.27 -45.81 -34.65
CA LEU A 527 10.43 -46.62 -34.29
C LEU A 527 10.04 -48.09 -34.32
N GLU A 528 10.87 -48.93 -34.93
CA GLU A 528 10.74 -50.38 -34.80
C GLU A 528 11.83 -50.91 -33.88
N VAL A 529 11.42 -51.45 -32.74
CA VAL A 529 12.33 -52.12 -31.80
C VAL A 529 12.47 -53.58 -32.23
N ASN A 530 13.71 -53.99 -32.46
CA ASN A 530 14.06 -55.38 -32.74
C ASN A 530 14.03 -56.21 -31.45
N GLY A 531 14.17 -57.51 -31.59
CA GLY A 531 14.29 -58.40 -30.45
C GLY A 531 14.40 -59.85 -30.90
N GLU A 532 14.54 -60.73 -29.93
CA GLU A 532 14.53 -62.16 -30.16
C GLU A 532 13.13 -62.61 -30.60
N SER A 533 13.10 -63.53 -31.56
CA SER A 533 11.88 -64.12 -32.10
C SER A 533 11.99 -65.64 -32.06
N CYS A 534 10.84 -66.31 -32.11
CA CYS A 534 10.75 -67.76 -32.11
C CYS A 534 11.40 -68.48 -30.92
N PRO A 535 11.03 -68.14 -29.66
CA PRO A 535 11.49 -68.89 -28.50
C PRO A 535 11.06 -70.36 -28.60
N SER A 536 11.82 -71.28 -28.00
CA SER A 536 11.46 -72.71 -28.02
C SER A 536 10.14 -73.03 -27.32
N VAL A 537 9.68 -72.15 -26.42
CA VAL A 537 8.41 -72.25 -25.70
C VAL A 537 7.74 -70.88 -25.67
N VAL A 538 6.46 -70.83 -26.02
CA VAL A 538 5.64 -69.62 -25.96
C VAL A 538 4.68 -69.73 -24.77
N ASN A 539 4.77 -68.77 -23.84
CA ASN A 539 3.81 -68.65 -22.75
C ASN A 539 2.61 -67.81 -23.21
N TYR A 540 1.40 -68.32 -23.03
CA TYR A 540 0.16 -67.61 -23.33
C TYR A 540 -0.92 -67.93 -22.29
N THR A 541 -1.84 -66.99 -22.09
CA THR A 541 -2.98 -67.17 -21.18
C THR A 541 -4.12 -67.92 -21.83
N THR A 542 -4.64 -68.94 -21.15
CA THR A 542 -5.85 -69.66 -21.54
C THR A 542 -7.07 -69.07 -20.83
N TYR A 543 -8.20 -68.94 -21.54
CA TYR A 543 -9.44 -68.40 -20.98
C TYR A 543 -10.52 -69.48 -20.87
N ASN A 544 -11.25 -69.51 -19.75
CA ASN A 544 -12.38 -70.42 -19.52
C ASN A 544 -12.06 -71.92 -19.71
N ARG A 545 -10.85 -72.37 -19.36
CA ARG A 545 -10.35 -73.75 -19.53
C ARG A 545 -10.28 -74.23 -21.00
N LEU A 546 -10.47 -73.34 -21.96
CA LEU A 546 -10.29 -73.61 -23.39
C LEU A 546 -8.90 -73.15 -23.81
N ASP A 547 -8.11 -74.09 -24.32
CA ASP A 547 -6.82 -73.81 -24.92
C ASP A 547 -6.98 -73.67 -26.44
N THR A 548 -6.88 -72.42 -26.91
CA THR A 548 -6.96 -72.04 -28.34
C THR A 548 -5.58 -71.84 -28.98
N GLY A 549 -4.52 -72.26 -28.28
CA GLY A 549 -3.13 -72.04 -28.68
C GLY A 549 -2.68 -70.58 -28.49
N PRO A 550 -1.39 -70.29 -28.76
CA PRO A 550 -0.83 -68.94 -28.65
C PRO A 550 -1.52 -67.95 -29.60
N ALA A 551 -1.42 -66.65 -29.36
CA ALA A 551 -1.88 -65.64 -30.32
C ALA A 551 -1.18 -65.82 -31.68
N ALA A 552 -1.89 -65.58 -32.78
CA ALA A 552 -1.30 -65.66 -34.12
C ALA A 552 -0.21 -64.60 -34.34
N ASP A 553 -0.32 -63.49 -33.63
CA ASP A 553 0.61 -62.36 -33.68
C ASP A 553 1.15 -62.09 -32.27
N MET A 554 2.46 -62.04 -32.14
CA MET A 554 3.16 -61.75 -30.88
C MET A 554 4.24 -60.69 -31.10
N TYR A 555 4.67 -60.01 -30.05
CA TYR A 555 5.83 -59.13 -30.11
C TYR A 555 7.14 -59.93 -29.98
N VAL A 556 8.20 -59.44 -30.59
CA VAL A 556 9.57 -59.87 -30.29
C VAL A 556 9.92 -59.56 -28.83
N THR A 557 10.85 -60.32 -28.26
CA THR A 557 11.40 -60.04 -26.92
C THR A 557 12.59 -59.08 -27.05
N ALA A 558 12.37 -57.80 -26.76
CA ALA A 558 13.40 -56.77 -26.93
C ALA A 558 14.42 -56.75 -25.76
N SER A 559 15.71 -56.66 -26.08
CA SER A 559 16.79 -56.37 -25.11
C SER A 559 16.96 -54.85 -24.88
N ASP A 560 17.73 -54.44 -23.87
CA ASP A 560 18.00 -53.01 -23.63
C ASP A 560 18.74 -52.41 -24.81
N ALA A 561 19.68 -53.17 -25.38
CA ALA A 561 20.42 -52.77 -26.57
C ALA A 561 19.51 -52.54 -27.78
N ASP A 562 18.46 -53.37 -27.96
CA ASP A 562 17.49 -53.18 -29.04
C ASP A 562 16.70 -51.88 -28.87
N VAL A 563 16.23 -51.59 -27.64
CA VAL A 563 15.53 -50.35 -27.32
C VAL A 563 16.45 -49.15 -27.51
N HIS A 564 17.68 -49.20 -26.99
CA HIS A 564 18.66 -48.12 -27.11
C HIS A 564 19.00 -47.85 -28.57
N ALA A 565 19.22 -48.90 -29.38
CA ALA A 565 19.50 -48.77 -30.79
C ALA A 565 18.35 -48.11 -31.57
N ALA A 566 17.10 -48.43 -31.23
CA ALA A 566 15.92 -47.83 -31.85
C ALA A 566 15.78 -46.33 -31.53
N PHE A 567 16.06 -45.91 -30.30
CA PHE A 567 15.95 -44.50 -29.88
C PHE A 567 17.22 -43.66 -30.16
N ASN A 568 18.37 -44.30 -30.36
CA ASN A 568 19.65 -43.63 -30.56
C ASN A 568 19.63 -42.53 -31.64
N PRO A 569 18.99 -42.69 -32.82
CA PRO A 569 18.96 -41.63 -33.83
C PRO A 569 18.26 -40.34 -33.40
N LEU A 570 17.35 -40.42 -32.41
CA LEU A 570 16.61 -39.27 -31.87
C LEU A 570 17.43 -38.52 -30.81
N ILE A 571 18.25 -39.25 -30.06
CA ILE A 571 19.05 -38.71 -28.95
C ILE A 571 20.43 -38.27 -29.42
N ASN A 572 21.04 -39.06 -30.30
CA ASN A 572 22.37 -38.87 -30.86
C ASN A 572 22.25 -38.71 -32.38
N PRO A 573 21.61 -37.62 -32.87
CA PRO A 573 21.59 -37.35 -34.30
C PRO A 573 23.03 -37.20 -34.77
N CYS A 574 23.40 -37.92 -35.84
CA CYS A 574 24.64 -37.61 -36.54
C CYS A 574 24.59 -36.12 -36.90
N PRO A 575 25.61 -35.31 -36.55
CA PRO A 575 25.63 -33.91 -36.94
C PRO A 575 25.48 -33.89 -38.46
N ALA A 576 24.34 -33.35 -38.93
CA ALA A 576 24.10 -33.20 -40.34
C ALA A 576 25.33 -32.48 -40.90
N ALA A 577 26.08 -33.16 -41.79
CA ALA A 577 27.28 -32.61 -42.38
C ALA A 577 26.94 -31.19 -42.82
N ARG A 578 27.50 -30.18 -42.11
CA ARG A 578 27.26 -28.77 -42.42
C ARG A 578 27.41 -28.66 -43.92
N ARG A 579 26.32 -28.35 -44.64
CA ARG A 579 26.38 -28.10 -46.08
C ARG A 579 27.58 -27.19 -46.27
N PRO A 580 28.66 -27.62 -46.98
CA PRO A 580 29.80 -26.75 -47.18
C PRO A 580 29.25 -25.50 -47.83
N GLY A 581 29.35 -24.38 -47.12
CA GLY A 581 28.93 -23.09 -47.63
C GLY A 581 29.53 -22.95 -49.02
N ARG A 582 28.69 -22.58 -49.99
CA ARG A 582 29.06 -22.37 -51.39
C ARG A 582 30.50 -21.82 -51.44
N PRO A 583 31.46 -22.55 -52.03
CA PRO A 583 32.82 -22.05 -52.12
C PRO A 583 32.76 -20.70 -52.84
N ARG A 584 33.27 -19.65 -52.19
CA ARG A 584 33.57 -18.40 -52.89
C ARG A 584 34.44 -18.77 -54.10
N PRO A 585 34.10 -18.31 -55.31
CA PRO A 585 34.89 -18.63 -56.49
C PRO A 585 36.27 -18.01 -56.32
N GLY A 586 37.30 -18.85 -56.24
CA GLY A 586 38.69 -18.40 -56.25
C GLY A 586 39.60 -18.89 -55.12
N ARG A 587 39.65 -20.20 -54.84
CA ARG A 587 40.88 -20.81 -54.29
C ARG A 587 40.90 -22.31 -54.54
N ARG A 588 41.74 -22.75 -55.47
CA ARG A 588 42.14 -24.14 -55.64
C ARG A 588 42.99 -24.55 -54.43
N ARG A 589 42.58 -25.55 -53.66
CA ARG A 589 43.52 -26.45 -52.96
C ARG A 589 42.96 -27.87 -52.95
N ALA A 590 43.82 -28.78 -53.38
CA ALA A 590 43.68 -30.22 -53.33
C ALA A 590 43.74 -30.72 -51.88
N GLY A 591 43.03 -31.82 -51.60
CA GLY A 591 43.09 -32.51 -50.31
C GLY A 591 41.94 -33.50 -50.14
N LEU A 592 42.07 -34.68 -50.75
CA LEU A 592 41.22 -35.84 -50.50
C LEU A 592 41.43 -36.34 -49.06
N GLY A 593 40.37 -36.33 -48.26
CA GLY A 593 40.30 -36.98 -46.96
C GLY A 593 38.98 -37.74 -46.85
N ARG A 594 39.02 -39.05 -47.14
CA ARG A 594 37.93 -40.01 -46.91
C ARG A 594 37.74 -40.16 -45.40
N TRP A 595 36.54 -39.85 -44.90
CA TRP A 595 36.07 -40.32 -43.60
C TRP A 595 34.73 -41.02 -43.83
N GLY A 596 34.74 -42.33 -43.62
CA GLY A 596 33.54 -43.16 -43.60
C GLY A 596 33.06 -43.33 -42.16
N CYS A 597 31.75 -43.20 -41.95
CA CYS A 597 31.08 -43.70 -40.75
C CYS A 597 30.73 -45.17 -40.97
N ARG A 598 30.91 -45.99 -39.94
CA ARG A 598 30.31 -47.33 -39.82
C ARG A 598 28.97 -47.22 -39.11
#